data_AF-A0A7W5YI64-F1
#
_entry.id   AF-A0A7W5YI64-F1
#
_cell.length_a   1.000
_cell.length_b   1.000
_cell.length_c   1.000
_cell.angle_alpha   90.00
_cell.angle_beta   90.00
_cell.angle_gamma   90.00
#
_symmetry.space_group_name_H-M   'P 1'
#
loop_
_entity.id
_entity.type
_entity.pdbx_description
1 polymer ?
#
loop_
_entity_poly.entity_id
_entity_poly.type
_entity_poly.pdbx_seq_one_letter_code
_entity_poly.pdbx_strand_id
1 'polypeptide(L)' 'MPTVAATPITPPDQHVVTAREAIEPLYEKLELQTESLVLAAALEAGWPPEEATEALAALRLQDALSTLGRTT' A
#
# COMPACT_ATOMS: atom_id res chain seq x y z
N MET A 1 -5.11 29.57 -18.74
CA MET A 1 -5.62 28.52 -17.84
C MET A 1 -5.78 27.26 -18.67
N PRO A 2 -5.06 26.16 -18.42
CA PRO A 2 -5.37 24.91 -19.08
C PRO A 2 -6.63 24.34 -18.41
N THR A 3 -7.69 24.17 -19.18
CA THR A 3 -8.89 23.43 -18.75
C THR A 3 -8.50 21.96 -18.68
N VAL A 4 -8.34 21.44 -17.47
CA VAL A 4 -8.27 19.98 -17.27
C VAL A 4 -9.61 19.43 -17.71
N ALA A 5 -9.64 18.75 -18.85
CA ALA A 5 -10.83 18.06 -19.31
C ALA A 5 -11.20 17.02 -18.26
N ALA A 6 -12.39 17.15 -17.65
CA ALA A 6 -12.90 16.16 -16.72
C ALA A 6 -13.01 14.82 -17.45
N THR A 7 -12.28 13.82 -16.95
CA THR A 7 -12.37 12.46 -17.47
C THR A 7 -13.81 11.97 -17.27
N PRO A 8 -14.49 11.49 -18.32
CA PRO A 8 -15.84 10.97 -18.18
C PRO A 8 -15.84 9.79 -17.20
N ILE A 9 -16.69 9.88 -16.17
CA ILE A 9 -16.89 8.81 -15.19
C ILE A 9 -17.71 7.71 -15.87
N THR A 10 -17.14 6.51 -16.01
CA THR A 10 -17.87 5.34 -16.52
C THR A 10 -19.01 5.01 -15.56
N PRO A 11 -20.25 4.83 -16.06
CA PRO A 11 -21.36 4.49 -15.19
C PRO A 11 -21.22 3.05 -14.66
N PRO A 12 -21.79 2.74 -13.47
CA PRO A 12 -21.49 1.50 -12.74
C PRO A 12 -21.84 0.19 -13.47
N ASP A 13 -22.81 0.25 -14.37
CA ASP A 13 -23.28 -0.84 -15.24
C ASP A 13 -22.30 -1.17 -16.38
N GLN A 14 -21.35 -0.27 -16.65
CA GLN A 14 -20.29 -0.46 -17.65
C GLN A 14 -18.93 -0.78 -17.02
N HIS A 15 -18.87 -0.97 -15.70
CA HIS A 15 -17.67 -1.46 -15.03
C HIS A 15 -17.43 -2.92 -15.39
N VAL A 16 -16.33 -3.19 -16.09
CA VAL A 16 -15.91 -4.57 -16.44
C VAL A 16 -15.38 -5.32 -15.22
N VAL A 17 -14.86 -4.59 -14.24
CA VAL A 17 -14.31 -5.11 -12.98
C VAL A 17 -14.91 -4.36 -11.79
N THR A 18 -14.97 -5.02 -10.65
CA THR A 18 -15.35 -4.36 -9.41
C THR A 18 -14.31 -3.31 -9.01
N ALA A 19 -14.71 -2.32 -8.22
CA ALA A 19 -13.79 -1.31 -7.69
C ALA A 19 -12.62 -1.94 -6.92
N ARG A 20 -12.88 -3.05 -6.20
CA ARG A 20 -11.85 -3.81 -5.50
C ARG A 20 -10.81 -4.35 -6.47
N GLU A 21 -11.22 -5.10 -7.49
CA GLU A 21 -10.31 -5.71 -8.46
C GLU A 21 -9.49 -4.67 -9.24
N ALA A 22 -10.05 -3.48 -9.48
CA ALA A 22 -9.31 -2.38 -10.11
C ALA A 22 -8.22 -1.79 -9.21
N ILE A 23 -8.48 -1.73 -7.90
CA ILE A 23 -7.61 -1.07 -6.92
C ILE A 23 -6.59 -2.03 -6.31
N GLU A 24 -6.94 -3.30 -6.13
CA GLU A 24 -6.13 -4.33 -5.48
C GLU A 24 -4.69 -4.40 -6.04
N PRO A 25 -4.46 -4.43 -7.38
CA PRO A 25 -3.11 -4.45 -7.93
C PRO A 25 -2.30 -3.17 -7.70
N LEU A 26 -2.97 -2.03 -7.54
CA LEU A 26 -2.32 -0.76 -7.22
C LEU A 26 -1.93 -0.73 -5.73
N TYR A 27 -2.79 -1.28 -4.89
CA TYR A 27 -2.55 -1.38 -3.45
C TYR A 27 -1.35 -2.27 -3.16
N GLU A 28 -1.27 -3.45 -3.80
CA GLU A 28 -0.10 -4.35 -3.68
C GLU A 28 1.21 -3.67 -4.08
N LYS A 29 1.20 -2.88 -5.16
CA LYS A 29 2.38 -2.11 -5.59
C LYS A 29 2.79 -1.07 -4.57
N LEU A 30 1.83 -0.35 -3.99
CA LEU A 30 2.09 0.66 -2.97
C LEU A 30 2.67 0.03 -1.69
N GLU A 31 2.19 -1.15 -1.29
CA GLU A 31 2.76 -1.86 -0.15
C GLU A 31 4.24 -2.18 -0.37
N LEU A 32 4.59 -2.79 -1.51
CA LEU A 32 5.98 -3.11 -1.83
C LEU A 32 6.88 -1.87 -1.89
N GLN A 33 6.39 -0.79 -2.50
CA GLN A 33 7.13 0.47 -2.56
C GLN A 33 7.36 1.07 -1.17
N THR A 34 6.34 1.01 -0.31
CA THR A 34 6.42 1.52 1.06
C THR A 34 7.42 0.73 1.88
N GLU A 35 7.38 -0.61 1.80
CA GLU A 35 8.35 -1.48 2.48
C GLU A 35 9.79 -1.18 2.04
N SER A 36 10.01 -1.03 0.73
CA SER A 36 11.33 -0.66 0.21
C SER A 36 11.81 0.70 0.71
N LEU A 37 10.93 1.70 0.80
CA LEU A 37 11.29 3.03 1.28
C LEU A 37 11.62 3.04 2.77
N VAL A 38 10.84 2.32 3.57
CA VAL A 38 11.08 2.21 5.02
C VAL A 38 12.38 1.48 5.29
N LEU A 39 12.65 0.38 4.60
CA LEU A 39 13.91 -0.35 4.73
C LEU A 39 15.09 0.51 4.28
N ALA A 40 14.98 1.22 3.14
CA ALA A 40 16.05 2.11 2.66
C ALA A 40 16.36 3.22 3.67
N ALA A 41 15.34 3.90 4.20
CA ALA A 41 15.51 4.92 5.24
C ALA A 41 16.18 4.34 6.49
N ALA A 42 15.89 3.09 6.83
CA ALA A 42 16.51 2.43 7.95
C ALA A 42 18.02 2.16 7.73
N LEU A 43 18.37 1.68 6.55
CA LEU A 43 19.78 1.46 6.17
C LEU A 43 20.55 2.79 6.10
N GLU A 44 19.94 3.85 5.57
CA GLU A 44 20.56 5.19 5.50
C GLU A 44 20.82 5.80 6.88
N ALA A 45 19.97 5.50 7.87
CA ALA A 45 20.17 5.90 9.25
C ALA A 45 21.25 5.05 9.97
N GLY A 46 21.78 4.03 9.31
CA GLY A 46 22.89 3.20 9.82
C GLY A 46 22.46 1.99 10.63
N TRP A 47 21.19 1.59 10.59
CA TRP A 47 20.77 0.34 11.23
C TRP A 47 21.27 -0.88 10.44
N PRO A 48 21.61 -1.99 11.13
CA PRO A 48 21.94 -3.25 10.49
C PRO A 48 20.79 -3.74 9.61
N PRO A 49 21.07 -4.35 8.44
CA PRO A 49 20.03 -4.83 7.54
C PRO A 49 19.15 -5.91 8.17
N GLU A 50 19.73 -6.79 8.99
CA GLU A 50 18.97 -7.82 9.72
C GLU A 50 17.99 -7.19 10.72
N GLU A 51 18.47 -6.23 11.52
CA GLU A 51 17.65 -5.53 12.52
C GLU A 51 16.50 -4.73 11.86
N ALA A 52 16.79 -4.03 10.76
CA ALA A 52 15.79 -3.27 10.01
C ALA A 52 14.72 -4.18 9.39
N THR A 53 15.13 -5.36 8.89
CA THR A 53 14.21 -6.34 8.30
C THR A 53 13.33 -6.98 9.37
N GLU A 54 13.90 -7.35 10.52
CA GLU A 54 13.15 -7.89 11.66
C GLU A 54 12.14 -6.89 12.21
N ALA A 55 12.54 -5.62 12.37
CA ALA A 55 11.65 -4.55 12.81
C ALA A 55 10.49 -4.33 11.83
N LEU A 56 10.75 -4.33 10.52
CA LEU A 56 9.71 -4.20 9.50
C LEU A 56 8.73 -5.38 9.55
N ALA A 57 9.23 -6.61 9.69
CA ALA A 57 8.39 -7.81 9.82
C ALA A 57 7.50 -7.76 11.07
N ALA A 58 8.04 -7.30 12.21
CA ALA A 58 7.28 -7.13 13.43
C ALA A 58 6.14 -6.10 13.30
N LEU A 59 6.40 -4.97 12.63
CA LEU A 59 5.39 -3.95 12.35
C LEU A 59 4.27 -4.49 11.46
N ARG A 60 4.60 -5.24 10.40
CA ARG A 60 3.60 -5.85 9.51
C ARG A 60 2.71 -6.86 10.23
N LEU A 61 3.28 -7.67 11.11
CA LEU A 61 2.53 -8.58 11.95
C LEU A 61 1.56 -7.82 12.88
N GLN A 62 2.04 -6.75 13.50
CA GLN A 62 1.21 -5.90 14.37
C GLN A 62 0.04 -5.27 13.61
N ASP A 63 0.27 -4.76 12.39
CA ASP A 63 -0.79 -4.20 11.55
C ASP A 63 -1.83 -5.24 11.14
N ALA A 64 -1.39 -6.44 10.77
CA ALA A 64 -2.28 -7.55 10.43
C ALA A 64 -3.16 -7.94 11.62
N LEU A 65 -2.56 -8.11 12.81
CA LEU A 65 -3.29 -8.42 14.05
C LEU A 65 -4.26 -7.30 14.44
N SER A 66 -3.85 -6.03 14.28
CA SER A 66 -4.69 -4.87 14.59
C SER A 66 -5.90 -4.75 13.65
N THR A 67 -5.73 -5.15 12.39
CA THR A 67 -6.82 -5.16 11.41
C THR A 67 -7.80 -6.28 11.71
N LEU A 68 -7.31 -7.46 12.10
CA LEU A 68 -8.15 -8.59 12.50
C LEU A 68 -8.94 -8.28 13.78
N GLY A 69 -8.31 -7.66 14.78
CA GLY A 69 -8.97 -7.28 16.05
C GLY A 69 -10.03 -6.17 15.92
N ARG A 70 -10.06 -5.44 14.80
CA ARG A 70 -11.05 -4.38 14.52
C ARG A 70 -12.35 -4.92 13.91
N THR A 71 -12.37 -6.19 13.51
CA THR A 71 -13.52 -6.81 12.81
C THR A 71 -14.52 -7.54 13.72
N THR A 72 -14.35 -7.45 15.05
CA THR A 72 -15.29 -7.96 16.07
C THR A 72 -15.94 -6.83 16.84
#